data_AF-A0A0C1YMN5-F1
#
_entry.id   AF-A0A0C1YMN5-F1
#
_cell.length_a   1.000
_cell.length_b   1.000
_cell.length_c   1.000
_cell.angle_alpha   90.00
_cell.angle_beta   90.00
_cell.angle_gamma   90.00
#
_symmetry.space_group_name_H-M   'P 1'
#
loop_
_entity.id
_entity.type
_entity.pdbx_description
1 polymer ?
#
loop_
_entity_poly.entity_id
_entity_poly.type
_entity_poly.pdbx_seq_one_letter_code
_entity_poly.pdbx_strand_id
1 'polypeptide(L)'
;MSLPLFWLIIGGVLCLMELVLPTAFIEATLGVSALIVSVVALVVPQFSIQVAIWMVLSVLANWALKRFVPKRTPYTLADSTEARTLTAIAAGQTGRVLYEGNSWQAQCDDQEAAIGADEPVIVVGRKGNTLLIMPEHSIR
;
A
#
# COMPACT_ATOMS: atom_id res chain seq x y z
N MET A 1 0.53 -39.70 -11.40
CA MET A 1 1.06 -38.49 -10.73
C MET A 1 0.84 -38.67 -9.23
N SER A 2 1.88 -38.53 -8.40
CA SER A 2 1.71 -38.61 -6.93
C SER A 2 1.11 -37.30 -6.40
N LEU A 3 0.32 -37.37 -5.33
CA LEU A 3 -0.34 -36.19 -4.73
C LEU A 3 0.65 -35.08 -4.33
N PRO A 4 1.82 -35.38 -3.71
CA PRO A 4 2.84 -34.37 -3.44
C PRO A 4 3.35 -33.68 -4.70
N LEU A 5 3.62 -34.44 -5.76
CA LEU A 5 4.13 -33.88 -7.02
C LEU A 5 3.09 -33.00 -7.71
N PHE A 6 1.82 -33.40 -7.65
CA PHE A 6 0.70 -32.60 -8.16
C PHE A 6 0.65 -31.21 -7.49
N TRP A 7 0.68 -31.17 -6.16
CA TRP A 7 0.66 -29.90 -5.41
C TRP A 7 1.93 -29.08 -5.60
N LEU A 8 3.08 -29.73 -5.75
CA LEU A 8 4.35 -29.05 -6.00
C LEU A 8 4.36 -28.36 -7.38
N ILE A 9 3.87 -29.03 -8.42
CA ILE A 9 3.74 -28.44 -9.76
C ILE A 9 2.76 -27.27 -9.73
N ILE A 10 1.58 -27.45 -9.13
CA ILE A 10 0.58 -26.39 -9.03
C ILE A 10 1.14 -25.19 -8.27
N GLY A 11 1.80 -25.42 -7.14
CA GLY A 11 2.42 -24.37 -6.35
C GLY A 11 3.48 -23.60 -7.13
N GLY A 12 4.34 -24.31 -7.85
CA GLY A 12 5.35 -23.71 -8.71
C GLY A 12 4.75 -22.86 -9.83
N VAL A 13 3.75 -23.38 -10.56
CA VAL A 13 3.09 -22.65 -11.65
C VAL A 13 2.40 -21.38 -11.13
N LEU A 14 1.66 -21.46 -10.03
CA LEU A 14 1.00 -20.30 -9.43
C LEU A 14 2.01 -19.22 -9.00
N CYS A 15 3.14 -19.62 -8.40
CA CYS A 15 4.19 -18.68 -8.04
C CYS A 15 4.83 -18.02 -9.28
N LEU A 16 4.98 -18.74 -10.39
CA LEU A 16 5.51 -18.19 -11.64
C LEU A 16 4.50 -17.26 -12.33
N MET A 17 3.21 -17.57 -12.29
CA MET A 17 2.16 -16.75 -12.92
C MET A 17 2.09 -15.36 -12.29
N GLU A 18 2.34 -15.24 -10.99
CA GLU A 18 2.41 -13.93 -10.31
C GLU A 18 3.47 -12.99 -10.93
N LEU A 19 4.56 -13.53 -11.48
CA LEU A 19 5.59 -12.71 -12.12
C LEU A 19 5.11 -12.05 -13.41
N VAL A 20 4.04 -12.59 -14.01
CA VAL A 20 3.47 -12.13 -15.29
C VAL A 20 2.18 -11.36 -15.06
N LEU A 21 1.39 -11.72 -14.05
CA LEU A 21 0.07 -11.17 -13.81
C LEU A 21 0.07 -10.18 -12.63
N PRO A 22 -0.51 -8.97 -12.79
CA PRO A 22 -0.58 -7.98 -11.72
C PRO A 22 -1.71 -8.32 -10.72
N THR A 23 -1.61 -9.46 -10.03
CA THR A 23 -2.67 -9.95 -9.11
C THR A 23 -2.45 -9.59 -7.65
N ALA A 24 -1.53 -8.66 -7.37
CA ALA A 24 -1.23 -8.19 -6.02
C ALA A 24 -0.85 -9.33 -5.06
N PHE A 25 -0.03 -10.27 -5.53
CA PHE A 25 0.48 -11.43 -4.78
C PHE A 25 -0.57 -12.48 -4.39
N ILE A 26 -1.77 -12.45 -4.99
CA ILE A 26 -2.80 -13.46 -4.74
C ILE A 26 -2.34 -14.83 -5.24
N GLU A 27 -1.79 -14.91 -6.45
CA GLU A 27 -1.35 -16.18 -7.02
C GLU A 27 -0.15 -16.75 -6.27
N ALA A 28 0.79 -15.88 -5.86
CA ALA A 28 1.89 -16.29 -4.98
C ALA A 28 1.40 -16.86 -3.64
N THR A 29 0.37 -16.28 -2.99
CA THR A 29 -0.16 -16.82 -1.72
C THR A 29 -0.84 -18.18 -1.90
N LEU A 30 -1.55 -18.37 -3.01
CA LEU A 30 -2.15 -19.66 -3.38
C LEU A 30 -1.06 -20.70 -3.69
N GLY A 31 -0.01 -20.28 -4.39
CA GLY A 31 1.14 -21.11 -4.75
C GLY A 31 1.94 -21.57 -3.54
N VAL A 32 2.30 -20.65 -2.64
CA VAL A 32 2.99 -20.98 -1.37
C VAL A 32 2.15 -21.94 -0.53
N SER A 33 0.83 -21.73 -0.47
CA SER A 33 -0.07 -22.65 0.23
C SER A 33 -0.07 -24.05 -0.39
N ALA A 34 -0.03 -24.16 -1.73
CA ALA A 34 0.08 -25.43 -2.42
C ALA A 34 1.43 -26.13 -2.18
N LEU A 35 2.52 -25.36 -2.11
CA LEU A 35 3.84 -25.90 -1.74
C LEU A 35 3.85 -26.46 -0.32
N ILE A 36 3.20 -25.80 0.64
CA ILE A 36 3.04 -26.32 2.01
C ILE A 36 2.23 -27.63 1.98
N VAL A 37 1.13 -27.66 1.22
CA VAL A 37 0.30 -28.88 1.09
C VAL A 37 1.04 -30.01 0.39
N SER A 38 2.00 -29.74 -0.49
CA SER A 38 2.86 -30.76 -1.10
C SER A 38 3.66 -31.56 -0.05
N VAL A 39 4.11 -30.90 1.02
CA VAL A 39 4.81 -31.53 2.14
C VAL A 39 3.81 -32.30 3.01
N VAL A 40 2.64 -31.72 3.28
CA VAL A 40 1.57 -32.38 4.05
C VAL A 40 1.09 -33.67 3.36
N ALA A 41 1.05 -33.67 2.03
CA ALA A 41 0.66 -34.80 1.21
C ALA A 41 1.62 -36.02 1.33
N LEU A 42 2.82 -35.85 1.92
CA LEU A 42 3.71 -36.96 2.25
C LEU A 42 3.16 -37.83 3.40
N VAL A 43 2.36 -37.25 4.29
CA VAL A 43 1.82 -37.92 5.49
C VAL A 43 0.31 -38.14 5.38
N VAL A 44 -0.41 -37.23 4.71
CA VAL A 44 -1.87 -37.29 4.56
C VAL A 44 -2.21 -37.66 3.12
N PRO A 45 -2.60 -38.92 2.82
CA PRO A 45 -2.90 -39.36 1.45
C PRO A 45 -4.30 -38.95 0.98
N GLN A 46 -5.17 -38.46 1.87
CA GLN A 46 -6.55 -38.14 1.55
C GLN A 46 -6.67 -36.79 0.83
N PHE A 47 -7.03 -36.82 -0.46
CA PHE A 47 -7.12 -35.63 -1.30
C PHE A 47 -8.10 -34.57 -0.77
N SER A 48 -9.27 -34.96 -0.26
CA SER A 48 -10.24 -34.01 0.29
C SER A 48 -9.69 -33.21 1.47
N ILE A 49 -8.85 -33.85 2.31
CA ILE A 49 -8.21 -33.17 3.44
C ILE A 49 -7.12 -32.21 2.93
N GLN A 50 -6.35 -32.61 1.93
CA GLN A 50 -5.35 -31.74 1.30
C GLN A 50 -5.99 -30.47 0.72
N VAL A 51 -7.10 -30.60 0.00
CA VAL A 51 -7.83 -29.46 -0.56
C VAL A 51 -8.39 -28.56 0.54
N ALA A 52 -8.94 -29.12 1.61
CA ALA A 52 -9.42 -28.34 2.76
C ALA A 52 -8.28 -27.55 3.43
N ILE A 53 -7.13 -28.18 3.66
CA ILE A 53 -5.94 -27.52 4.22
C ILE A 53 -5.45 -26.42 3.29
N TRP A 54 -5.41 -26.67 1.98
CA TRP A 54 -4.99 -25.68 0.98
C TRP A 54 -5.87 -24.43 1.00
N MET A 55 -7.19 -24.60 1.03
CA MET A 55 -8.13 -23.47 1.11
C MET A 55 -7.92 -22.65 2.38
N VAL A 56 -7.79 -23.30 3.54
CA VAL A 56 -7.57 -22.63 4.82
C VAL A 56 -6.25 -21.86 4.82
N LEU A 57 -5.15 -22.48 4.37
CA LEU A 57 -3.85 -21.82 4.28
C LEU A 57 -3.87 -20.63 3.34
N SER A 58 -4.55 -20.75 2.20
CA SER A 58 -4.65 -19.68 1.21
C SER A 58 -5.38 -18.45 1.74
N VAL A 59 -6.49 -18.65 2.45
CA VAL A 59 -7.25 -17.56 3.07
C VAL A 59 -6.41 -16.88 4.16
N LEU A 60 -5.74 -17.67 5.01
CA LEU A 60 -4.88 -17.14 6.07
C LEU A 60 -3.67 -16.37 5.50
N ALA A 61 -3.02 -16.89 4.47
CA ALA A 61 -1.89 -16.25 3.81
C ALA A 61 -2.29 -14.90 3.19
N ASN A 62 -3.43 -14.86 2.49
CA ASN A 62 -3.94 -13.63 1.90
C ASN A 62 -4.35 -12.61 2.97
N TRP A 63 -5.00 -13.05 4.05
CA TRP A 63 -5.35 -12.18 5.17
C TRP A 63 -4.11 -11.62 5.87
N ALA A 64 -3.11 -12.46 6.14
CA ALA A 64 -1.83 -12.05 6.71
C ALA A 64 -1.12 -11.05 5.80
N LEU A 65 -1.04 -11.33 4.49
CA LEU A 65 -0.43 -10.43 3.53
C LEU A 65 -1.09 -9.05 3.55
N LYS A 66 -2.43 -8.98 3.49
CA LYS A 66 -3.16 -7.72 3.57
C LYS A 66 -2.98 -6.99 4.91
N ARG A 67 -2.73 -7.73 5.99
CA ARG A 67 -2.49 -7.18 7.32
C ARG A 67 -1.08 -6.62 7.47
N PHE A 68 -0.08 -7.28 6.89
CA PHE A 68 1.33 -6.90 6.99
C PHE A 68 1.79 -5.93 5.90
N VAL A 69 1.12 -5.90 4.75
CA VAL A 69 1.37 -4.87 3.74
C VAL A 69 0.87 -3.54 4.31
N PRO A 70 1.77 -2.56 4.55
CA PRO A 70 1.36 -1.24 4.99
C PRO A 70 0.40 -0.68 3.95
N LYS A 71 -0.70 -0.08 4.39
CA LYS A 71 -1.51 0.76 3.51
C LYS A 71 -0.62 1.93 3.10
N ARG A 72 0.13 1.77 2.00
CA ARG A 72 0.93 2.86 1.45
C ARG A 72 -0.07 3.95 1.11
N THR A 73 0.01 5.06 1.82
CA THR A 73 -0.55 6.33 1.37
C THR A 73 -0.12 6.50 -0.09
N PRO A 74 -1.04 6.82 -1.00
CA PRO A 74 -0.73 6.90 -2.42
C PRO A 74 0.52 7.78 -2.61
N TYR A 75 1.51 7.21 -3.28
CA TYR A 75 2.85 7.74 -3.55
C TYR A 75 2.85 9.07 -4.32
N THR A 76 1.68 9.63 -4.63
CA THR A 76 1.48 10.87 -5.39
C THR A 76 1.91 12.14 -4.65
N LEU A 77 2.50 12.05 -3.45
CA LEU A 77 3.07 13.20 -2.73
C LEU A 77 4.53 12.99 -2.31
N ALA A 78 5.22 11.96 -2.83
CA ALA A 78 6.60 11.65 -2.45
C ALA A 78 7.65 12.56 -3.10
N ASP A 79 7.31 13.28 -4.17
CA ASP A 79 8.04 14.49 -4.52
C ASP A 79 7.44 15.61 -3.68
N SER A 80 8.25 16.18 -2.78
CA SER A 80 8.00 17.45 -2.09
C SER A 80 7.78 18.52 -3.14
N THR A 81 6.57 18.55 -3.69
CA THR A 81 6.25 19.40 -4.82
C THR A 81 6.00 20.76 -4.23
N GLU A 82 6.93 21.67 -4.54
CA GLU A 82 6.92 23.04 -4.07
C GLU A 82 5.57 23.68 -4.39
N ALA A 83 4.96 24.26 -3.36
CA ALA A 83 3.76 25.06 -3.47
C ALA A 83 4.04 26.43 -2.88
N ARG A 84 3.19 27.41 -3.22
CA ARG A 84 3.30 28.77 -2.69
C ARG A 84 1.98 29.21 -2.09
N THR A 85 1.99 29.75 -0.87
CA THR A 85 0.75 30.24 -0.26
C THR A 85 0.20 31.45 -1.03
N LEU A 86 -1.08 31.43 -1.37
CA LEU A 86 -1.79 32.59 -1.95
C LEU A 86 -2.40 33.47 -0.86
N THR A 87 -2.77 32.86 0.26
CA THR A 87 -3.34 33.53 1.44
C THR A 87 -2.52 33.16 2.65
N ALA A 88 -2.42 34.05 3.64
CA ALA A 88 -1.86 33.69 4.94
C ALA A 88 -2.71 32.59 5.58
N ILE A 89 -2.05 31.59 6.17
CA ILE A 89 -2.69 30.43 6.79
C ILE A 89 -2.33 30.48 8.28
N ALA A 90 -3.29 30.89 9.10
CA ALA A 90 -3.13 30.86 10.54
C ALA A 90 -3.13 29.43 11.08
N ALA A 91 -2.55 29.23 12.25
CA ALA A 91 -2.57 28.00 13.03
C ALA A 91 -3.96 27.35 13.03
N GLY A 92 -4.04 26.11 12.54
CA GLY A 92 -5.28 25.32 12.46
C GLY A 92 -6.32 25.78 11.42
N GLN A 93 -6.10 26.90 10.71
CA GLN A 93 -7.01 27.39 9.67
C GLN A 93 -6.66 26.85 8.29
N THR A 94 -7.63 26.86 7.38
CA THR A 94 -7.38 26.54 5.96
C THR A 94 -7.17 27.82 5.16
N GLY A 95 -6.22 27.82 4.24
CA GLY A 95 -6.11 28.85 3.20
C GLY A 95 -5.92 28.23 1.83
N ARG A 96 -5.31 28.99 0.92
CA ARG A 96 -5.07 28.55 -0.46
C ARG A 96 -3.60 28.58 -0.81
N VAL A 97 -3.17 27.59 -1.58
CA VAL A 97 -1.82 27.49 -2.15
C VAL A 97 -1.92 27.34 -3.66
N LEU A 98 -0.92 27.84 -4.37
CA LEU A 98 -0.65 27.52 -5.75
C LEU A 98 0.15 26.22 -5.79
N TYR A 99 -0.46 25.17 -6.33
CA TYR A 99 0.12 23.84 -6.46
C TYR A 99 -0.17 23.32 -7.87
N GLU A 100 0.87 22.89 -8.59
CA GLU A 100 0.79 22.46 -10.00
C GLU A 100 0.04 23.46 -10.90
N GLY A 101 0.31 24.76 -10.71
CA GLY A 101 -0.32 25.84 -11.47
C GLY A 101 -1.80 26.13 -11.12
N ASN A 102 -2.38 25.43 -10.14
CA ASN A 102 -3.77 25.59 -9.71
C ASN A 102 -3.89 26.02 -8.25
N SER A 103 -4.99 26.71 -7.92
CA SER A 103 -5.26 27.16 -6.55
C SER A 103 -6.00 26.07 -5.76
N TRP A 104 -5.29 25.42 -4.84
CA TRP A 104 -5.82 24.38 -3.96
C TRP A 104 -6.07 24.89 -2.55
N GLN A 105 -7.02 24.28 -1.85
CA GLN A 105 -7.16 24.50 -0.40
C GLN A 105 -6.03 23.78 0.33
N ALA A 106 -5.39 24.45 1.28
CA ALA A 106 -4.34 23.86 2.09
C ALA A 106 -4.48 24.22 3.57
N GLN A 107 -3.92 23.37 4.42
CA GLN A 107 -3.84 23.53 5.86
C GLN A 107 -2.43 23.18 6.32
N CYS A 108 -1.90 23.90 7.30
CA CYS A 108 -0.63 23.52 7.91
C CYS A 108 -0.78 22.17 8.61
N ASP A 109 0.18 21.26 8.41
CA ASP A 109 0.19 19.96 9.09
C ASP A 109 0.45 20.11 10.60
N ASP A 110 1.22 21.14 10.98
CA ASP A 110 1.35 21.58 12.37
C ASP A 110 0.22 22.56 12.73
N GLN A 111 -0.54 22.23 13.77
CA GLN A 111 -1.68 23.03 14.22
C GLN A 111 -1.27 24.32 14.92
N GLU A 112 -0.02 24.45 15.36
CA GLU A 112 0.49 25.63 16.06
C GLU A 112 1.26 26.58 15.15
N ALA A 113 1.68 26.12 13.96
CA ALA A 113 2.42 26.93 13.00
C ALA A 113 1.49 27.80 12.15
N ALA A 114 1.88 29.07 11.99
CA ALA A 114 1.25 29.99 11.06
C ALA A 114 2.19 30.23 9.87
N ILE A 115 1.63 30.26 8.66
CA ILE A 115 2.36 30.48 7.42
C ILE A 115 1.91 31.81 6.80
N GLY A 116 2.87 32.61 6.36
CA GLY A 116 2.61 33.88 5.69
C GLY A 116 1.92 33.70 4.33
N ALA A 117 1.43 34.81 3.76
CA ALA A 117 1.05 34.83 2.36
C ALA A 117 2.30 34.91 1.47
N ASP A 118 2.26 34.30 0.29
CA ASP A 118 3.33 34.31 -0.71
C ASP A 118 4.64 33.60 -0.27
N GLU A 119 4.52 32.67 0.69
CA GLU A 119 5.62 31.90 1.27
C GLU A 119 5.78 30.53 0.58
N PRO A 120 7.02 30.06 0.32
CA PRO A 120 7.27 28.72 -0.19
C PRO A 120 6.94 27.66 0.86
N VAL A 121 6.15 26.67 0.46
CA VAL A 121 5.72 25.56 1.31
C VAL A 121 5.85 24.24 0.58
N ILE A 122 6.03 23.17 1.34
CA ILE A 122 6.12 21.82 0.82
C ILE A 122 4.82 21.10 1.13
N VAL A 123 4.24 20.44 0.13
CA VAL A 123 3.07 19.59 0.33
C VAL A 123 3.52 18.24 0.90
N VAL A 124 3.13 17.96 2.14
CA VAL A 124 3.50 16.74 2.87
C VAL A 124 2.42 15.66 2.81
N GLY A 125 1.20 16.04 2.44
CA GLY A 125 0.08 15.10 2.39
C GLY A 125 -1.18 15.70 1.77
N ARG A 126 -2.23 14.89 1.71
CA ARG A 126 -3.55 15.32 1.25
C ARG A 126 -4.63 14.66 2.09
N LYS A 127 -5.54 15.47 2.62
CA LYS A 127 -6.72 15.05 3.38
C LYS A 127 -7.98 15.46 2.62
N GLY A 128 -8.51 14.53 1.81
CA GLY A 128 -9.65 14.81 0.93
C GLY A 128 -9.28 15.81 -0.17
N ASN A 129 -9.92 16.99 -0.16
CA ASN A 129 -9.62 18.09 -1.10
C ASN A 129 -8.70 19.17 -0.52
N THR A 130 -8.18 18.95 0.69
CA THR A 130 -7.26 19.87 1.37
C THR A 130 -5.85 19.30 1.36
N LEU A 131 -4.88 20.08 0.89
CA LEU A 131 -3.46 19.74 0.94
C LEU A 131 -2.92 20.01 2.35
N LEU A 132 -2.09 19.10 2.85
CA LEU A 132 -1.32 19.31 4.08
C LEU A 132 0.04 19.87 3.68
N ILE A 133 0.39 21.01 4.25
CA ILE A 133 1.60 21.75 3.90
C ILE A 133 2.46 22.05 5.12
N MET A 134 3.76 22.18 4.91
CA MET A 134 4.71 22.67 5.90
C MET A 134 5.58 23.78 5.28
N PRO A 135 6.06 24.75 6.06
CA PRO A 135 7.04 25.71 5.57
C PRO A 135 8.31 25.01 5.08
N GLU A 136 8.92 25.51 4.02
CA GLU A 136 10.18 24.91 3.53
C GLU A 136 11.30 24.94 4.59
N HIS A 137 11.31 25.97 5.44
CA HIS A 137 12.32 26.15 6.49
C HIS A 137 12.26 25.11 7.61
N SER A 138 11.16 24.36 7.77
CA SER A 138 11.02 23.36 8.83
C SER A 138 11.59 21.97 8.47
N ILE A 139 12.00 21.76 7.22
CA ILE A 139 12.50 20.48 6.71
C ILE A 139 14.05 20.46 6.63
N ARG A 140 14.71 21.59 6.87
CA ARG A 140 16.17 21.74 6.83
C ARG A 140 16.80 21.62 8.22
#